data_AF-A0A7J7N4R7-F1
#
_entry.id   AF-A0A7J7N4R7-F1
#
_cell.length_a   1.000
_cell.length_b   1.000
_cell.length_c   1.000
_cell.angle_alpha   90.00
_cell.angle_beta   90.00
_cell.angle_gamma   90.00
#
_symmetry.space_group_name_H-M   'P 1'
#
loop_
_entity.id
_entity.type
_entity.pdbx_description
1 polymer ?
#
loop_
_entity_poly.entity_id
_entity_poly.type
_entity_poly.pdbx_seq_one_letter_code
_entity_poly.pdbx_strand_id
1 'polypeptide(L)'
;MVGFWRSIYNVVPVPEWMENMRYAEELVREFLVFRGFTNTLQNFETELSTDIGKGFQVDKILDLIFSIYVPKFQIEKLVGLLNFFKQCFSTSAETIIISTLSKLEVSILRYYIIHAIQAGRKEKVVEFFGTIGNDLVQRDKDWIPWFAIPYLKNPSLDPQFRIYFSKDWFDALSLSFRNFLSEIFNGTHILQ
;
A
#
# COMPACT_ATOMS: atom_id res chain seq x y z
N MET A 1 4.89 37.06 27.56
CA MET A 1 4.40 36.75 26.20
C MET A 1 4.97 35.42 25.68
N VAL A 2 4.72 34.32 26.40
CA VAL A 2 5.15 32.95 25.99
C VAL A 2 3.95 31.99 25.93
N GLY A 3 2.77 32.42 26.42
CA GLY A 3 1.55 31.60 26.47
C GLY A 3 0.62 31.70 25.26
N PHE A 4 0.85 32.62 24.32
CA PHE A 4 -0.08 32.82 23.19
C PHE A 4 0.26 31.95 21.96
N TRP A 5 1.52 31.55 21.81
CA TRP A 5 1.97 30.71 20.69
C TRP A 5 1.77 29.20 20.92
N ARG A 6 1.57 28.76 22.17
CA ARG A 6 1.24 27.35 22.48
C ARG A 6 -0.21 26.96 22.13
N SER A 7 -1.08 27.92 21.87
CA SER A 7 -2.50 27.67 21.58
C SER A 7 -2.80 27.43 20.10
N ILE A 8 -1.84 27.63 19.20
CA ILE A 8 -2.05 27.48 17.74
C ILE A 8 -1.47 26.16 17.21
N TYR A 9 -0.59 25.49 17.96
CA TYR A 9 0.12 24.28 17.50
C TYR A 9 -0.35 22.94 18.06
N ASN A 10 -1.39 22.91 18.90
CA ASN A 10 -2.01 21.67 19.34
C ASN A 10 -3.47 21.68 18.93
N VAL A 11 -3.82 21.00 17.83
CA VAL A 11 -4.86 19.95 17.73
C VAL A 11 -4.84 19.46 16.28
N VAL A 12 -3.83 18.68 15.90
CA VAL A 12 -4.02 17.71 14.83
C VAL A 12 -4.24 16.37 15.54
N PRO A 13 -5.45 15.79 15.50
CA PRO A 13 -5.71 14.50 16.12
C PRO A 13 -4.75 13.46 15.55
N VAL A 14 -4.10 12.71 16.43
CA VAL A 14 -3.36 11.51 16.02
C VAL A 14 -4.37 10.55 15.39
N PRO A 15 -4.16 10.08 14.14
CA PRO A 15 -5.04 9.11 13.51
C PRO A 15 -5.25 7.87 14.39
N GLU A 16 -6.49 7.39 14.48
CA GLU A 16 -6.90 6.30 15.37
C GLU A 16 -6.07 5.01 15.14
N TRP A 17 -5.60 4.74 13.93
CA TRP A 17 -4.70 3.60 13.68
C TRP A 17 -3.32 3.75 14.31
N MET A 18 -2.81 4.98 14.51
CA MET A 18 -1.57 5.20 15.24
C MET A 18 -1.78 4.91 16.72
N GLU A 19 -2.93 5.29 17.30
CA GLU A 19 -3.27 4.92 18.67
C GLU A 19 -3.42 3.40 18.80
N ASN A 20 -4.07 2.75 17.83
CA ASN A 20 -4.19 1.30 17.79
C ASN A 20 -2.84 0.59 17.64
N MET A 21 -1.91 1.13 16.84
CA MET A 21 -0.56 0.58 16.69
C MET A 21 0.23 0.73 17.99
N ARG A 22 0.21 1.90 18.62
CA ARG A 22 0.86 2.14 19.92
C ARG A 22 0.29 1.23 21.00
N TYR A 23 -1.02 1.03 21.02
CA TYR A 23 -1.69 0.09 21.91
C TYR A 23 -1.24 -1.36 21.64
N ALA A 24 -1.13 -1.77 20.38
CA ALA A 24 -0.62 -3.09 20.03
C ALA A 24 0.85 -3.28 20.45
N GLU A 25 1.70 -2.25 20.29
CA GLU A 25 3.09 -2.25 20.76
C GLU A 25 3.18 -2.38 22.29
N GLU A 26 2.29 -1.69 23.02
CA GLU A 26 2.17 -1.82 24.48
C GLU A 26 1.75 -3.24 24.89
N LEU A 27 0.75 -3.82 24.23
CA LEU A 27 0.33 -5.21 24.48
C LEU A 27 1.46 -6.22 24.22
N VAL A 28 2.23 -6.03 23.15
CA VAL A 28 3.41 -6.87 22.87
C VAL A 28 4.45 -6.71 23.97
N ARG A 29 4.73 -5.47 24.41
CA ARG A 29 5.66 -5.20 25.51
C ARG A 29 5.22 -5.89 26.80
N GLU A 30 3.95 -5.73 27.19
CA GLU A 30 3.38 -6.38 28.37
C GLU A 30 3.45 -7.91 28.28
N PHE A 31 3.13 -8.48 27.11
CA PHE A 31 3.23 -9.91 26.87
C PHE A 31 4.67 -10.43 27.04
N LEU A 32 5.65 -9.74 26.46
CA LEU A 32 7.07 -10.12 26.56
C LEU A 32 7.57 -10.03 28.01
N VAL A 33 7.16 -9.00 28.75
CA VAL A 33 7.46 -8.86 30.19
C VAL A 33 6.85 -10.02 30.99
N PHE A 34 5.56 -10.28 30.80
CA PHE A 34 4.84 -11.31 31.56
C PHE A 34 5.40 -12.72 31.34
N ARG A 35 5.91 -13.02 30.14
CA ARG A 35 6.53 -14.31 29.81
C ARG A 35 8.02 -14.39 30.16
N GLY A 36 8.64 -13.29 30.62
CA GLY A 36 10.05 -13.24 30.97
C GLY A 36 10.99 -13.22 29.75
N PHE A 37 10.52 -12.81 28.58
CA PHE A 37 11.32 -12.73 27.35
C PHE A 37 12.16 -11.44 27.29
N THR A 38 12.97 -11.19 28.31
CA THR A 38 13.70 -9.93 28.51
C THR A 38 14.67 -9.60 27.38
N ASN A 39 15.37 -10.59 26.84
CA ASN A 39 16.27 -10.39 25.69
C ASN A 39 15.51 -10.05 24.40
N THR A 40 14.35 -10.68 24.18
CA THR A 40 13.46 -10.35 23.05
C THR A 40 12.87 -8.96 23.18
N LEU A 41 12.48 -8.56 24.40
CA LEU A 41 11.99 -7.22 24.69
C LEU A 41 13.05 -6.16 24.39
N GLN A 42 14.29 -6.37 24.84
CA GLN A 42 15.38 -5.43 24.57
C GLN A 42 15.66 -5.28 23.06
N ASN A 43 15.67 -6.39 22.32
CA ASN A 43 15.83 -6.35 20.87
C ASN A 43 14.65 -5.64 20.18
N PHE A 44 13.42 -5.96 20.59
CA PHE A 44 12.21 -5.32 20.09
C PHE A 44 12.23 -3.80 20.30
N GLU A 45 12.57 -3.33 21.51
CA GLU A 45 12.67 -1.90 21.82
C GLU A 45 13.81 -1.21 21.07
N THR A 46 14.96 -1.89 20.94
CA THR A 46 16.09 -1.37 20.17
C THR A 46 15.70 -1.18 18.70
N GLU A 47 15.10 -2.19 18.08
CA GLU A 47 14.65 -2.12 16.69
C GLU A 47 13.56 -1.04 16.50
N LEU A 48 12.59 -0.98 17.43
CA LEU A 48 11.53 0.02 17.41
C LEU A 48 12.07 1.46 17.54
N SER A 49 13.16 1.65 18.30
CA SER A 49 13.82 2.96 18.46
C SER A 49 14.65 3.40 17.26
N THR A 50 14.90 2.51 16.29
CA THR A 50 15.66 2.85 15.07
C THR A 50 14.71 3.17 13.91
N ASP A 51 14.81 4.39 13.36
CA ASP A 51 14.08 4.78 12.13
C ASP A 51 14.45 3.92 10.91
N ILE A 52 15.52 3.13 11.01
CA ILE A 52 15.95 2.13 10.03
C ILE A 52 14.84 1.11 9.76
N GLY A 53 14.03 0.75 10.78
CA GLY A 53 12.92 -0.19 10.64
C GLY A 53 11.81 0.30 9.70
N LYS A 54 11.53 1.61 9.68
CA LYS A 54 10.40 2.20 8.93
C LYS A 54 10.68 2.30 7.43
N GLY A 55 11.85 2.83 7.05
CA GLY A 55 12.30 2.84 5.65
C GLY A 55 12.44 1.41 5.10
N PHE A 56 12.99 0.51 5.91
CA PHE A 56 13.12 -0.91 5.56
C PHE A 56 11.76 -1.62 5.44
N GLN A 57 10.72 -1.19 6.16
CA GLN A 57 9.35 -1.67 5.98
C GLN A 57 8.76 -1.21 4.64
N VAL A 58 8.97 0.04 4.23
CA VAL A 58 8.53 0.55 2.91
C VAL A 58 9.16 -0.27 1.79
N ASP A 59 10.48 -0.49 1.84
CA ASP A 59 11.20 -1.30 0.84
C ASP A 59 10.67 -2.74 0.78
N LYS A 60 10.44 -3.37 1.94
CA LYS A 60 9.88 -4.73 2.00
C LYS A 60 8.48 -4.81 1.40
N ILE A 61 7.63 -3.82 1.61
CA ILE A 61 6.28 -3.79 1.03
C ILE A 61 6.37 -3.63 -0.50
N LEU A 62 7.25 -2.75 -0.98
CA LEU A 62 7.51 -2.59 -2.41
C LEU A 62 8.02 -3.89 -3.04
N ASP A 63 8.99 -4.55 -2.41
CA ASP A 63 9.51 -5.85 -2.85
C ASP A 63 8.41 -6.91 -2.84
N LEU A 64 7.57 -6.93 -1.81
CA LEU A 64 6.47 -7.87 -1.73
C LEU A 64 5.50 -7.70 -2.90
N ILE A 65 5.16 -6.47 -3.28
CA ILE A 65 4.26 -6.19 -4.40
C ILE A 65 4.96 -6.43 -5.74
N PHE A 66 6.06 -5.73 -6.00
CA PHE A 66 6.67 -5.61 -7.32
C PHE A 66 7.69 -6.72 -7.63
N SER A 67 8.25 -7.38 -6.62
CA SER A 67 9.22 -8.48 -6.78
C SER A 67 8.63 -9.86 -6.49
N ILE A 68 7.51 -9.95 -5.77
CA ILE A 68 6.89 -11.22 -5.39
C ILE A 68 5.47 -11.38 -5.93
N TYR A 69 4.51 -10.57 -5.51
CA TYR A 69 3.09 -10.81 -5.79
C TYR A 69 2.74 -10.60 -7.26
N VAL A 70 3.23 -9.52 -7.88
CA VAL A 70 3.01 -9.28 -9.30
C VAL A 70 3.78 -10.29 -10.16
N PRO A 71 5.10 -10.49 -9.98
CA PRO A 71 5.86 -11.41 -10.86
C PRO A 71 5.44 -12.88 -10.73
N LYS A 72 4.96 -13.29 -9.56
CA LYS A 72 4.49 -14.68 -9.31
C LYS A 72 2.98 -14.85 -9.47
N PHE A 73 2.29 -13.84 -10.00
CA PHE A 73 0.84 -13.88 -10.28
C PHE A 73 -0.03 -14.23 -9.05
N GLN A 74 0.29 -13.66 -7.88
CA GLN A 74 -0.38 -13.93 -6.61
C GLN A 74 -1.46 -12.88 -6.33
N ILE A 75 -2.51 -12.85 -7.16
CA ILE A 75 -3.55 -11.81 -7.09
C ILE A 75 -4.27 -11.76 -5.74
N GLU A 76 -4.59 -12.92 -5.14
CA GLU A 76 -5.27 -12.98 -3.85
C GLU A 76 -4.46 -12.31 -2.74
N LYS A 77 -3.14 -12.53 -2.72
CA LYS A 77 -2.25 -11.92 -1.72
C LYS A 77 -2.09 -10.42 -1.96
N LEU A 78 -2.01 -10.01 -3.23
CA LEU A 78 -1.94 -8.59 -3.59
C LEU A 78 -3.20 -7.85 -3.13
N VAL A 79 -4.37 -8.38 -3.44
CA VAL A 79 -5.66 -7.80 -3.03
C VAL A 79 -5.81 -7.82 -1.52
N GLY A 80 -5.41 -8.91 -0.86
CA GLY A 80 -5.40 -9.02 0.60
C GLY A 80 -4.57 -7.91 1.25
N LEU A 81 -3.36 -7.66 0.75
CA LEU A 81 -2.49 -6.59 1.25
C LEU A 81 -3.10 -5.20 1.02
N LEU A 82 -3.64 -4.92 -0.16
CA LEU A 82 -4.25 -3.63 -0.48
C LEU A 82 -5.51 -3.37 0.35
N ASN A 83 -6.32 -4.40 0.58
CA ASN A 83 -7.49 -4.31 1.47
C ASN A 83 -7.09 -4.12 2.93
N PHE A 84 -6.02 -4.78 3.38
CA PHE A 84 -5.47 -4.53 4.71
C PHE A 84 -5.09 -3.07 4.91
N PHE A 85 -4.38 -2.46 3.94
CA PHE A 85 -4.07 -1.03 4.02
C PHE A 85 -5.33 -0.16 4.10
N LYS A 86 -6.37 -0.44 3.31
CA LYS A 86 -7.63 0.31 3.43
C LYS A 86 -8.26 0.18 4.80
N GLN A 87 -8.25 -1.02 5.39
CA GLN A 87 -8.79 -1.26 6.73
C GLN A 87 -8.03 -0.45 7.78
N CYS A 88 -6.69 -0.37 7.68
CA CYS A 88 -5.88 0.46 8.56
C CYS A 88 -6.29 1.95 8.50
N PHE A 89 -6.68 2.45 7.34
CA PHE A 89 -6.99 3.88 7.13
C PHE A 89 -8.50 4.19 7.09
N SER A 90 -9.37 3.27 7.51
CA SER A 90 -10.83 3.38 7.31
C SER A 90 -11.55 4.40 8.22
N THR A 91 -10.82 5.23 8.97
CA THR A 91 -11.42 6.16 9.93
C THR A 91 -11.85 7.47 9.26
N SER A 92 -12.88 8.14 9.80
CA SER A 92 -13.56 9.27 9.12
C SER A 92 -12.66 10.49 8.85
N ALA A 93 -11.50 10.58 9.50
CA ALA A 93 -10.55 11.68 9.31
C ALA A 93 -9.62 11.50 8.09
N GLU A 94 -9.61 10.33 7.45
CA GLU A 94 -8.55 9.93 6.52
C GLU A 94 -8.97 9.87 5.04
N THR A 95 -10.03 10.58 4.68
CA THR A 95 -10.63 10.53 3.32
C THR A 95 -9.61 10.78 2.19
N ILE A 96 -8.64 11.67 2.40
CA ILE A 96 -7.58 11.96 1.41
C ILE A 96 -6.62 10.76 1.27
N ILE A 97 -6.22 10.14 2.38
CA ILE A 97 -5.34 8.96 2.40
C ILE A 97 -6.02 7.80 1.68
N ILE A 98 -7.29 7.50 2.02
CA ILE A 98 -8.08 6.45 1.37
C ILE A 98 -8.21 6.71 -0.14
N SER A 99 -8.50 7.95 -0.53
CA SER A 99 -8.63 8.31 -1.95
C SER A 99 -7.32 8.15 -2.72
N THR A 100 -6.19 8.48 -2.09
CA THR A 100 -4.85 8.35 -2.68
C THR A 100 -4.46 6.87 -2.79
N LEU A 101 -4.70 6.08 -1.73
CA LEU A 101 -4.50 4.64 -1.73
C LEU A 101 -5.35 3.97 -2.82
N SER A 102 -6.59 4.40 -3.03
CA SER A 102 -7.48 3.84 -4.05
C SER A 102 -6.94 4.09 -5.47
N LYS A 103 -6.38 5.28 -5.73
CA LYS A 103 -5.73 5.59 -7.03
C LYS A 103 -4.46 4.76 -7.25
N LEU A 104 -3.66 4.57 -6.19
CA LEU A 104 -2.45 3.75 -6.23
C LEU A 104 -2.79 2.27 -6.40
N GLU A 105 -3.82 1.77 -5.72
CA GLU A 105 -4.36 0.42 -5.91
C GLU A 105 -4.74 0.19 -7.37
N VAL A 106 -5.54 1.09 -7.96
CA VAL A 106 -5.92 0.96 -9.39
C VAL A 106 -4.68 0.86 -10.27
N SER A 107 -3.66 1.68 -10.01
CA SER A 107 -2.42 1.66 -10.77
C SER A 107 -1.62 0.37 -10.57
N ILE A 108 -1.55 -0.16 -9.34
CA ILE A 108 -0.89 -1.43 -9.02
C ILE A 108 -1.61 -2.62 -9.69
N LEU A 109 -2.94 -2.63 -9.67
CA LEU A 109 -3.75 -3.66 -10.32
C LEU A 109 -3.62 -3.60 -11.85
N ARG A 110 -3.56 -2.40 -12.43
CA ARG A 110 -3.24 -2.21 -13.85
C ARG A 110 -1.83 -2.71 -14.18
N TYR A 111 -0.85 -2.43 -13.32
CA TYR A 111 0.51 -2.95 -13.49
C TYR A 111 0.55 -4.49 -13.47
N TYR A 112 -0.19 -5.14 -12.57
CA TYR A 112 -0.32 -6.60 -12.56
C TYR A 112 -0.77 -7.15 -13.91
N ILE A 113 -1.82 -6.55 -14.50
CA ILE A 113 -2.34 -6.95 -15.80
C ILE A 113 -1.28 -6.79 -16.89
N ILE A 114 -0.61 -5.63 -16.94
CA ILE A 114 0.41 -5.35 -17.96
C ILE A 114 1.58 -6.32 -17.82
N HIS A 115 2.04 -6.58 -16.60
CA HIS A 115 3.10 -7.56 -16.34
C HIS A 115 2.71 -8.96 -16.86
N ALA A 116 1.47 -9.40 -16.60
CA ALA A 116 0.97 -10.68 -17.11
C ALA A 116 0.89 -10.72 -18.64
N ILE A 117 0.48 -9.64 -19.30
CA ILE A 117 0.50 -9.53 -20.76
C ILE A 117 1.94 -9.61 -21.31
N GLN A 118 2.87 -8.85 -20.72
CA GLN A 118 4.28 -8.84 -21.14
C GLN A 118 4.95 -10.21 -20.94
N ALA A 119 4.57 -10.95 -19.89
CA ALA A 119 5.02 -12.30 -19.63
C ALA A 119 4.35 -13.37 -20.52
N GLY A 120 3.41 -12.99 -21.39
CA GLY A 120 2.63 -13.91 -22.22
C GLY A 120 1.62 -14.77 -21.43
N ARG A 121 1.35 -14.41 -20.16
CA ARG A 121 0.50 -15.14 -19.22
C ARG A 121 -0.93 -14.57 -19.22
N LYS A 122 -1.58 -14.56 -20.39
CA LYS A 122 -2.93 -14.00 -20.59
C LYS A 122 -3.99 -14.69 -19.72
N GLU A 123 -3.82 -15.97 -19.43
CA GLU A 123 -4.70 -16.72 -18.54
C GLU A 123 -4.71 -16.16 -17.11
N LYS A 124 -3.60 -15.55 -16.65
CA LYS A 124 -3.54 -14.87 -15.35
C LYS A 124 -4.31 -13.56 -15.31
N VAL A 125 -4.50 -12.91 -16.46
CA VAL A 125 -5.39 -11.75 -16.58
C VAL A 125 -6.86 -12.18 -16.54
N VAL A 126 -7.19 -13.32 -17.15
CA VAL A 126 -8.55 -13.89 -17.06
C VAL A 126 -8.86 -14.33 -15.62
N GLU A 127 -7.92 -15.00 -14.96
CA GLU A 127 -8.02 -15.37 -13.54
C GLU A 127 -8.22 -14.13 -12.65
N PHE A 128 -7.41 -13.08 -12.86
CA PHE A 128 -7.55 -11.79 -12.17
C PHE A 128 -8.99 -11.24 -12.25
N PHE A 129 -9.58 -11.19 -13.44
CA PHE A 129 -10.95 -10.70 -13.62
C PHE A 129 -11.99 -11.67 -13.06
N GLY A 130 -11.71 -12.97 -13.04
CA GLY A 130 -12.54 -13.96 -12.35
C GLY A 130 -12.56 -13.75 -10.83
N THR A 131 -11.44 -13.35 -10.23
CA THR A 131 -11.33 -13.13 -8.79
C THR A 131 -11.95 -11.81 -8.34
N ILE A 132 -11.66 -10.70 -9.03
CA ILE A 132 -12.07 -9.35 -8.55
C ILE A 132 -12.81 -8.49 -9.59
N GLY A 133 -13.07 -8.99 -10.79
CA GLY A 133 -13.61 -8.18 -11.90
C GLY A 133 -14.96 -7.55 -11.61
N ASN A 134 -15.87 -8.26 -10.93
CA ASN A 134 -17.19 -7.72 -10.59
C ASN A 134 -17.09 -6.50 -9.68
N ASP A 135 -16.23 -6.58 -8.66
CA ASP A 135 -16.01 -5.48 -7.72
C ASP A 135 -15.38 -4.26 -8.42
N LEU A 136 -14.46 -4.50 -9.35
CA LEU A 136 -13.80 -3.43 -10.11
C LEU A 136 -14.80 -2.63 -10.96
N VAL A 137 -15.69 -3.31 -11.70
CA VAL A 137 -16.67 -2.64 -12.59
C VAL A 137 -17.75 -1.91 -11.80
N GLN A 138 -18.15 -2.45 -10.63
CA GLN A 138 -19.12 -1.77 -9.76
C GLN A 138 -18.55 -0.47 -9.17
N ARG A 139 -17.25 -0.44 -8.86
CA ARG A 139 -16.58 0.73 -8.28
C ARG A 139 -16.23 1.78 -9.33
N ASP A 140 -15.74 1.35 -10.50
CA ASP A 140 -15.22 2.25 -11.52
C ASP A 140 -15.40 1.67 -12.93
N LYS A 141 -16.14 2.40 -13.77
CA LYS A 141 -16.42 2.01 -15.16
C LYS A 141 -15.18 2.07 -16.05
N ASP A 142 -14.12 2.75 -15.63
CA ASP A 142 -12.84 2.78 -16.36
C ASP A 142 -12.19 1.40 -16.49
N TRP A 143 -12.65 0.41 -15.72
CA TRP A 143 -12.22 -0.99 -15.85
C TRP A 143 -12.82 -1.71 -17.05
N ILE A 144 -13.97 -1.27 -17.59
CA ILE A 144 -14.69 -1.99 -18.66
C ILE A 144 -13.77 -2.31 -19.85
N PRO A 145 -12.97 -1.37 -20.39
CA PRO A 145 -12.12 -1.68 -21.53
C PRO A 145 -10.97 -2.65 -21.19
N TRP A 146 -10.55 -2.72 -19.92
CA TRP A 146 -9.48 -3.62 -19.50
C TRP A 146 -9.86 -5.10 -19.62
N PHE A 147 -11.16 -5.44 -19.59
CA PHE A 147 -11.61 -6.82 -19.82
C PHE A 147 -11.28 -7.33 -21.24
N ALA A 148 -11.08 -6.43 -22.20
CA ALA A 148 -10.71 -6.79 -23.57
C ALA A 148 -9.19 -7.03 -23.73
N ILE A 149 -8.35 -6.52 -22.82
CA ILE A 149 -6.89 -6.52 -22.99
C ILE A 149 -6.25 -7.90 -23.23
N PRO A 150 -6.64 -9.03 -22.58
CA PRO A 150 -6.03 -10.32 -22.88
C PRO A 150 -6.32 -10.80 -24.31
N TYR A 151 -7.39 -10.33 -24.93
CA TYR A 151 -7.82 -10.76 -26.27
C TYR A 151 -7.22 -9.90 -27.40
N LEU A 152 -6.61 -8.76 -27.07
CA LEU A 152 -5.93 -7.93 -28.06
C LEU A 152 -4.65 -8.60 -28.57
N LYS A 153 -4.37 -8.45 -29.87
CA LYS A 153 -3.16 -8.97 -30.50
C LYS A 153 -1.91 -8.23 -30.03
N ASN A 154 -1.94 -6.90 -30.07
CA ASN A 154 -0.83 -6.02 -29.67
C ASN A 154 -1.31 -4.89 -28.74
N PRO A 155 -1.58 -5.18 -27.45
CA PRO A 155 -2.11 -4.17 -26.53
C PRO A 155 -1.17 -2.98 -26.33
N SER A 156 0.15 -3.14 -26.51
CA SER A 156 1.13 -2.05 -26.39
C SER A 156 1.02 -0.98 -27.48
N LEU A 157 0.40 -1.29 -28.62
CA LEU A 157 0.17 -0.32 -29.70
C LEU A 157 -1.16 0.41 -29.54
N ASP A 158 -2.06 -0.11 -28.73
CA ASP A 158 -3.37 0.49 -28.48
C ASP A 158 -3.21 1.83 -27.74
N PRO A 159 -3.74 2.95 -28.26
CA PRO A 159 -3.63 4.26 -27.61
C PRO A 159 -4.13 4.27 -26.16
N GLN A 160 -5.10 3.41 -25.83
CA GLN A 160 -5.65 3.32 -24.48
C GLN A 160 -4.67 2.67 -23.50
N PHE A 161 -3.90 1.67 -23.95
CA PHE A 161 -3.04 0.88 -23.05
C PHE A 161 -1.55 1.20 -23.17
N ARG A 162 -1.11 1.82 -24.26
CA ARG A 162 0.30 2.06 -24.59
C ARG A 162 1.09 2.68 -23.45
N ILE A 163 0.54 3.67 -22.75
CA ILE A 163 1.23 4.37 -21.66
C ILE A 163 1.66 3.41 -20.54
N TYR A 164 0.85 2.41 -20.23
CA TYR A 164 1.10 1.47 -19.13
C TYR A 164 2.21 0.47 -19.43
N PHE A 165 2.61 0.31 -20.70
CA PHE A 165 3.74 -0.53 -21.11
C PHE A 165 5.10 0.19 -20.96
N SER A 166 5.11 1.49 -20.65
CA SER A 166 6.33 2.26 -20.53
C SER A 166 7.02 2.06 -19.18
N LYS A 167 8.36 2.10 -19.20
CA LYS A 167 9.17 2.08 -17.98
C LYS A 167 8.91 3.32 -17.12
N ASP A 168 8.76 4.48 -17.76
CA ASP A 168 8.50 5.76 -17.07
C ASP A 168 7.20 5.70 -16.25
N TRP A 169 6.14 5.08 -16.79
CA TRP A 169 4.89 4.90 -16.04
C TRP A 169 5.08 4.01 -14.81
N PHE A 170 5.82 2.90 -14.94
CA PHE A 170 6.13 2.03 -13.81
C PHE A 170 7.01 2.73 -12.76
N ASP A 171 8.05 3.44 -13.19
CA ASP A 171 8.95 4.17 -12.30
C ASP A 171 8.19 5.25 -11.53
N ALA A 172 7.25 5.96 -12.19
CA ALA A 172 6.36 6.92 -11.55
C ALA A 172 5.41 6.26 -10.53
N LEU A 173 4.84 5.10 -10.86
CA LEU A 173 3.98 4.33 -9.95
C LEU A 173 4.77 3.90 -8.71
N SER A 174 5.93 3.27 -8.90
CA SER A 174 6.78 2.76 -7.83
C SER A 174 7.22 3.89 -6.90
N LEU A 175 7.66 5.03 -7.45
CA LEU A 175 8.02 6.21 -6.67
C LEU A 175 6.82 6.81 -5.92
N SER A 176 5.66 6.91 -6.56
CA SER A 176 4.44 7.45 -5.93
C SER A 176 3.99 6.57 -4.76
N PHE A 177 4.01 5.25 -4.94
CA PHE A 177 3.62 4.32 -3.87
C PHE A 177 4.64 4.31 -2.73
N ARG A 178 5.95 4.35 -3.04
CA ARG A 178 7.00 4.55 -2.05
C ARG A 178 6.76 5.82 -1.23
N ASN A 179 6.54 6.95 -1.89
CA ASN A 179 6.35 8.23 -1.23
C ASN A 179 5.08 8.22 -0.36
N PHE A 180 4.01 7.60 -0.85
CA PHE A 180 2.78 7.43 -0.08
C PHE A 180 3.02 6.61 1.20
N LEU A 181 3.69 5.46 1.11
CA LEU A 181 4.02 4.65 2.28
C LEU A 181 4.98 5.38 3.23
N SER A 182 5.99 6.07 2.70
CA SER A 182 6.89 6.89 3.50
C SER A 182 6.15 8.01 4.22
N GLU A 183 5.19 8.68 3.58
CA GLU A 183 4.39 9.73 4.22
C GLU A 183 3.55 9.16 5.36
N ILE A 184 2.93 7.99 5.15
CA ILE A 184 2.11 7.34 6.18
C ILE A 184 2.97 6.83 7.34
N PHE A 185 4.12 6.21 7.06
CA PHE A 185 4.96 5.59 8.08
C PHE A 185 5.99 6.53 8.71
N ASN A 186 6.29 7.69 8.10
CA ASN A 186 7.23 8.69 8.63
C ASN A 186 6.55 10.00 9.03
N GLY A 187 5.44 10.39 8.38
CA GLY A 187 4.60 11.53 8.78
C GLY A 187 4.01 11.37 10.18
N THR A 188 4.08 10.15 10.74
CA THR A 188 3.87 9.79 12.15
C THR A 188 4.76 10.53 13.15
N HIS A 189 5.81 11.27 12.75
CA HIS A 189 6.65 12.06 13.67
C HIS A 189 6.76 13.56 13.39
N ILE A 190 6.27 14.10 12.27
CA ILE A 190 6.37 15.56 12.01
C ILE A 190 5.40 16.37 12.91
N LEU A 191 4.58 15.69 13.72
CA LEU A 191 3.66 16.29 14.70
C LEU A 191 4.04 16.05 16.17
N GLN A 192 5.30 15.71 16.48
CA GLN A 192 5.81 15.71 17.87
C GLN A 192 6.57 16.99 18.22
#